data_AF-A0A231VDM6-F1
#
_entry.id   AF-A0A231VDM6-F1
#
_cell.length_a   1.000
_cell.length_b   1.000
_cell.length_c   1.000
_cell.angle_alpha   90.00
_cell.angle_beta   90.00
_cell.angle_gamma   90.00
#
_symmetry.space_group_name_H-M   'P 1'
#
loop_
_entity.id
_entity.type
_entity.pdbx_description
1 polymer ?
#
loop_
_entity_poly.entity_id
_entity_poly.type
_entity_poly.pdbx_seq_one_letter_code
_entity_poly.pdbx_strand_id
1 'polypeptide(L)'
;MMQSSNLEHIINNTAFEIVDKKILGKNEIDKLLGVLTNDGVYAMWVYACDKLELKFKKDKDELRDTKIFKLLEKISILDKFVTKELDYDGLVEKIDKLTKEIEELKNKIKNESISENNKQELKKTIENLESKRNQQLNDYFINLSQNLDNLLFLKNLLERVLVYARYHAKAMED
;
A
#
# COMPACT_ATOMS: atom_id res chain seq x y z
N MET A 1 -27.52 16.58 14.89
CA MET A 1 -26.80 15.47 15.55
C MET A 1 -25.53 15.19 14.75
N MET A 2 -24.38 15.70 15.20
CA MET A 2 -23.08 15.29 14.66
C MET A 2 -22.88 13.82 15.04
N GLN A 3 -22.80 12.93 14.06
CA GLN A 3 -22.36 11.56 14.32
C GLN A 3 -20.94 11.66 14.86
N SER A 4 -20.76 11.33 16.12
CA SER A 4 -19.48 10.89 16.66
C SER A 4 -18.98 9.78 15.76
N SER A 5 -17.91 10.02 15.01
CA SER A 5 -17.29 9.05 14.11
C SER A 5 -16.70 7.90 14.95
N ASN A 6 -17.56 6.93 15.27
CA ASN A 6 -17.22 5.74 16.02
C ASN A 6 -16.26 4.88 15.19
N LEU A 7 -15.25 4.28 15.83
CA LEU A 7 -14.31 3.35 15.20
C LEU A 7 -15.06 2.26 14.41
N GLU A 8 -16.20 1.80 14.92
CA GLU A 8 -17.08 0.84 14.22
C GLU A 8 -17.53 1.35 12.84
N HIS A 9 -17.98 2.61 12.78
CA HIS A 9 -18.43 3.23 11.54
C HIS A 9 -17.27 3.32 10.54
N ILE A 10 -16.07 3.66 11.00
CA ILE A 10 -14.88 3.71 10.13
C ILE A 10 -14.53 2.32 9.61
N ILE A 11 -14.55 1.29 10.45
CA ILE A 11 -14.30 -0.10 10.03
C ILE A 11 -15.31 -0.52 8.97
N ASN A 12 -16.60 -0.30 9.22
CA ASN A 12 -17.66 -0.68 8.28
C ASN A 12 -17.58 0.10 6.95
N ASN A 13 -17.42 1.42 7.00
CA ASN A 13 -17.28 2.22 5.78
C ASN A 13 -16.03 1.84 4.99
N THR A 14 -14.90 1.59 5.67
CA THR A 14 -13.66 1.14 5.01
C THR A 14 -13.87 -0.21 4.31
N ALA A 15 -14.53 -1.14 4.98
CA ALA A 15 -14.86 -2.45 4.43
C ALA A 15 -15.78 -2.36 3.21
N PHE A 16 -16.81 -1.52 3.28
CA PHE A 16 -17.70 -1.24 2.16
C PHE A 16 -16.93 -0.64 0.98
N GLU A 17 -16.14 0.41 1.20
CA GLU A 17 -15.36 1.07 0.14
C GLU A 17 -14.35 0.14 -0.54
N ILE A 18 -13.76 -0.82 0.20
CA ILE A 18 -12.87 -1.83 -0.38
C ILE A 18 -13.55 -2.63 -1.49
N VAL A 19 -14.81 -3.00 -1.28
CA VAL A 19 -15.56 -3.82 -2.23
C VAL A 19 -16.20 -2.95 -3.31
N ASP A 20 -16.90 -1.89 -2.90
CA ASP A 20 -17.65 -0.99 -3.79
C ASP A 20 -16.74 -0.35 -4.85
N LYS A 21 -15.57 0.16 -4.43
CA LYS A 21 -14.57 0.74 -5.33
C LYS A 21 -13.69 -0.31 -6.02
N LYS A 22 -14.02 -1.60 -5.88
CA LYS A 22 -13.29 -2.75 -6.44
C LYS A 22 -11.79 -2.72 -6.12
N ILE A 23 -11.44 -2.27 -4.92
CA ILE A 23 -10.06 -2.27 -4.42
C ILE A 23 -9.61 -3.73 -4.27
N LEU A 24 -10.43 -4.53 -3.59
CA LEU A 24 -10.22 -5.96 -3.43
C LEU A 24 -11.48 -6.75 -3.82
N GLY A 25 -11.30 -7.81 -4.61
CA GLY A 25 -12.32 -8.83 -4.83
C GLY A 25 -12.33 -9.88 -3.73
N LYS A 26 -13.38 -10.72 -3.69
CA LYS A 26 -13.55 -11.79 -2.70
C LYS A 26 -12.31 -12.67 -2.50
N ASN A 27 -11.73 -13.15 -3.60
CA ASN A 27 -10.53 -13.99 -3.56
C ASN A 27 -9.30 -13.25 -2.99
N GLU A 28 -9.18 -11.95 -3.24
CA GLU A 28 -8.10 -11.13 -2.69
C GLU A 28 -8.31 -10.91 -1.19
N ILE A 29 -9.55 -10.64 -0.77
CA ILE A 29 -9.94 -10.48 0.63
C ILE A 29 -9.67 -11.77 1.42
N ASP A 30 -10.11 -12.93 0.94
CA ASP A 30 -9.92 -14.21 1.64
C ASP A 30 -8.44 -14.56 1.83
N LYS A 31 -7.61 -14.33 0.79
CA LYS A 31 -6.17 -14.59 0.87
C LYS A 31 -5.47 -13.61 1.81
N LEU A 32 -5.77 -12.31 1.71
CA LEU A 32 -5.19 -11.30 2.60
C LEU A 32 -5.59 -11.54 4.05
N LEU A 33 -6.86 -11.88 4.31
CA LEU A 33 -7.34 -12.21 5.65
C LEU A 33 -6.62 -13.45 6.18
N GLY A 34 -6.43 -14.49 5.36
CA GLY A 34 -5.68 -15.69 5.74
C GLY A 34 -4.23 -15.38 6.15
N VAL A 35 -3.51 -14.62 5.33
CA VAL A 35 -2.12 -14.22 5.64
C VAL A 35 -2.07 -13.32 6.87
N LEU A 36 -2.99 -12.36 7.00
CA LEU A 36 -3.06 -11.47 8.16
C LEU A 36 -3.27 -12.25 9.46
N THR A 37 -4.20 -13.20 9.46
CA THR A 37 -4.52 -14.00 10.65
C THR A 37 -3.37 -14.90 11.07
N ASN A 38 -2.69 -15.54 10.11
CA ASN A 38 -1.62 -16.52 10.37
C ASN A 38 -0.24 -15.89 10.57
N ASP A 39 0.14 -14.96 9.70
CA ASP A 39 1.51 -14.46 9.56
C ASP A 39 1.65 -12.97 9.95
N GLY A 40 0.54 -12.27 10.17
CA GLY A 40 0.51 -10.90 10.69
C GLY A 40 0.56 -9.80 9.63
N VAL A 41 0.64 -8.55 10.10
CA VAL A 41 0.44 -7.34 9.29
C VAL A 41 1.51 -7.19 8.20
N TYR A 42 2.80 -7.37 8.55
CA TYR A 42 3.88 -7.20 7.58
C TYR A 42 3.83 -8.26 6.48
N ALA A 43 3.56 -9.52 6.84
CA ALA A 43 3.39 -10.60 5.87
C ALA A 43 2.21 -10.32 4.93
N MET A 44 1.09 -9.86 5.47
CA MET A 44 -0.06 -9.44 4.66
C MET A 44 0.30 -8.31 3.70
N TRP A 45 1.07 -7.31 4.15
CA TRP A 45 1.50 -6.19 3.31
C TRP A 45 2.39 -6.64 2.15
N VAL A 46 3.42 -7.44 2.43
CA VAL A 46 4.31 -7.99 1.40
C VAL A 46 3.53 -8.86 0.42
N TYR A 47 2.61 -9.69 0.92
CA TYR A 47 1.72 -10.49 0.09
C TYR A 47 0.85 -9.61 -0.82
N ALA A 48 0.28 -8.53 -0.30
CA ALA A 48 -0.49 -7.57 -1.08
C ALA A 48 0.37 -7.00 -2.23
N CYS A 49 1.57 -6.48 -1.91
CA CYS A 49 2.51 -5.92 -2.89
C CYS A 49 2.81 -6.87 -4.06
N ASP A 50 2.95 -8.16 -3.78
CA ASP A 50 3.15 -9.19 -4.80
C ASP A 50 1.87 -9.48 -5.60
N LYS A 51 0.74 -9.72 -4.93
CA LYS A 51 -0.48 -10.23 -5.59
C LYS A 51 -1.39 -9.18 -6.19
N LEU A 52 -1.34 -7.94 -5.72
CA LEU A 52 -2.12 -6.83 -6.27
C LEU A 52 -1.33 -6.03 -7.33
N GLU A 53 -0.20 -6.59 -7.80
CA GLU A 53 0.67 -6.04 -8.83
C GLU A 53 1.11 -4.61 -8.53
N LEU A 54 2.00 -4.43 -7.55
CA LEU A 54 2.61 -3.13 -7.25
C LEU A 54 3.22 -2.51 -8.52
N LYS A 55 2.60 -1.43 -9.00
CA LYS A 55 3.02 -0.68 -10.19
C LYS A 55 3.32 0.75 -9.81
N PHE A 56 4.52 1.21 -10.18
CA PHE A 56 4.94 2.59 -10.02
C PHE A 56 4.61 3.36 -11.30
N LYS A 57 3.58 4.20 -11.25
CA LYS A 57 3.13 5.05 -12.35
C LYS A 57 3.82 6.41 -12.31
N LYS A 58 3.92 7.07 -13.47
CA LYS A 58 4.59 8.37 -13.64
C LYS A 58 3.79 9.54 -13.09
N ASP A 59 2.49 9.33 -12.95
CA ASP A 59 1.55 10.33 -12.46
C ASP A 59 1.01 9.92 -11.09
N LYS A 60 0.91 10.90 -10.19
CA LYS A 60 0.48 10.70 -8.81
C LYS A 60 -0.97 10.23 -8.72
N ASP A 61 -1.84 10.68 -9.64
CA ASP A 61 -3.26 10.33 -9.64
C ASP A 61 -3.40 8.91 -10.20
N GLU A 62 -2.65 8.56 -11.25
CA GLU A 62 -2.53 7.18 -11.72
C GLU A 62 -1.97 6.22 -10.65
N LEU A 63 -1.01 6.69 -9.84
CA LEU A 63 -0.42 5.90 -8.75
C LEU A 63 -1.48 5.60 -7.68
N ARG A 64 -2.21 6.64 -7.24
CA ARG A 64 -3.34 6.53 -6.30
C ARG A 64 -4.43 5.59 -6.82
N ASP A 65 -4.57 5.48 -8.14
CA ASP A 65 -5.59 4.64 -8.74
C ASP A 65 -5.29 3.14 -8.70
N THR A 66 -4.05 2.75 -8.43
CA THR A 66 -3.66 1.34 -8.31
C THR A 66 -4.22 0.71 -7.03
N LYS A 67 -4.51 -0.61 -7.08
CA LYS A 67 -5.07 -1.36 -5.94
C LYS A 67 -4.24 -1.23 -4.67
N ILE A 68 -2.91 -1.31 -4.78
CA ILE A 68 -2.00 -1.19 -3.64
C ILE A 68 -2.14 0.16 -2.95
N PHE A 69 -2.12 1.24 -3.71
CA PHE A 69 -2.17 2.58 -3.13
C PHE A 69 -3.56 2.91 -2.59
N LYS A 70 -4.62 2.35 -3.19
CA LYS A 70 -5.99 2.39 -2.62
C LYS A 70 -6.08 1.61 -1.30
N LEU A 71 -5.46 0.43 -1.23
CA LEU A 71 -5.39 -0.34 0.02
C LEU A 71 -4.60 0.42 1.09
N LEU A 72 -3.44 1.00 0.73
CA LEU A 72 -2.63 1.79 1.64
C LEU A 72 -3.36 3.04 2.15
N GLU A 73 -4.17 3.69 1.30
CA GLU A 73 -5.07 4.77 1.73
C GLU A 73 -6.07 4.27 2.79
N LYS A 74 -6.64 3.08 2.63
CA LYS A 74 -7.54 2.51 3.65
C LYS A 74 -6.81 2.19 4.94
N ILE A 75 -5.58 1.68 4.85
CA ILE A 75 -4.73 1.46 6.02
C ILE A 75 -4.43 2.78 6.74
N SER A 76 -4.15 3.86 6.02
CA SER A 76 -3.88 5.19 6.62
C SER A 76 -5.09 5.76 7.36
N ILE A 77 -6.31 5.49 6.88
CA ILE A 77 -7.53 5.86 7.59
C ILE A 77 -7.62 5.14 8.95
N LEU A 78 -7.29 3.86 9.00
CA LEU A 78 -7.27 3.08 10.24
C LEU A 78 -6.12 3.51 11.17
N ASP A 79 -4.95 3.82 10.59
CA ASP A 79 -3.77 4.25 11.33
C ASP A 79 -4.00 5.52 12.16
N LYS A 80 -4.96 6.37 11.78
CA LYS A 80 -5.38 7.55 12.57
C LYS A 80 -5.82 7.20 14.00
N PHE A 81 -6.20 5.94 14.23
CA PHE A 81 -6.59 5.41 15.53
C PHE A 81 -5.48 4.61 16.22
N VAL A 82 -4.39 4.29 15.51
CA VAL A 82 -3.28 3.47 15.99
C VAL A 82 -2.07 4.36 16.30
N THR A 83 -1.27 4.75 15.30
CA THR A 83 -0.05 5.54 15.54
C THR A 83 -0.17 6.98 15.04
N LYS A 84 -1.00 7.24 14.02
CA LYS A 84 -1.09 8.51 13.29
C LYS A 84 0.21 8.88 12.56
N GLU A 85 1.04 7.90 12.25
CA GLU A 85 2.34 8.09 11.61
C GLU A 85 2.28 7.89 10.09
N LEU A 86 1.24 7.23 9.57
CA LEU A 86 1.10 6.99 8.13
C LEU A 86 0.57 8.23 7.41
N ASP A 87 1.48 9.11 7.03
CA ASP A 87 1.23 10.21 6.09
C ASP A 87 1.15 9.67 4.65
N TYR A 88 -0.05 9.26 4.25
CA TYR A 88 -0.32 8.71 2.91
C TYR A 88 0.02 9.69 1.78
N ASP A 89 -0.37 10.95 1.92
CA ASP A 89 -0.17 11.95 0.87
C ASP A 89 1.33 12.25 0.70
N GLY A 90 2.05 12.47 1.80
CA GLY A 90 3.49 12.66 1.78
C GLY A 90 4.25 11.43 1.26
N LEU A 91 3.77 10.21 1.56
CA LEU A 91 4.34 8.98 1.00
C LEU A 91 4.16 8.93 -0.52
N VAL A 92 2.95 9.17 -1.03
CA VAL A 92 2.65 9.20 -2.46
C VAL A 92 3.54 10.21 -3.18
N GLU A 93 3.72 11.40 -2.62
CA GLU A 93 4.61 12.43 -3.20
C GLU A 93 6.07 11.98 -3.27
N LYS A 94 6.59 11.31 -2.23
CA LYS A 94 7.96 10.78 -2.23
C LYS A 94 8.13 9.68 -3.29
N ILE A 95 7.17 8.78 -3.40
CA ILE A 95 7.20 7.70 -4.38
C ILE A 95 7.11 8.24 -5.81
N ASP A 96 6.26 9.23 -6.07
CA ASP A 96 6.13 9.90 -7.37
C ASP A 96 7.45 10.54 -7.80
N LYS A 97 8.09 11.32 -6.91
CA LYS A 97 9.40 11.95 -7.17
C LYS A 97 10.47 10.93 -7.53
N LEU A 98 10.60 9.87 -6.73
CA LEU A 98 11.58 8.80 -7.00
C LEU A 98 11.27 8.07 -8.30
N THR A 99 9.99 7.84 -8.60
CA THR A 99 9.59 7.16 -9.84
C THR A 99 9.92 8.00 -11.07
N LYS A 100 9.71 9.32 -11.02
CA LYS A 100 10.10 10.25 -12.09
C LYS A 100 11.62 10.26 -12.31
N GLU A 101 12.40 10.36 -11.23
CA GLU A 101 13.86 10.34 -11.28
C GLU A 101 14.39 9.03 -11.91
N ILE A 102 13.85 7.88 -11.49
CA ILE A 102 14.21 6.57 -12.05
C ILE A 102 13.93 6.52 -13.55
N GLU A 103 12.75 6.99 -13.99
CA GLU A 103 12.35 6.97 -15.39
C GLU A 103 13.19 7.91 -16.27
N GLU A 104 13.54 9.09 -15.77
CA GLU A 104 14.47 10.00 -16.45
C GLU A 104 15.83 9.32 -16.69
N LEU A 105 16.38 8.64 -15.68
CA LEU A 105 17.64 7.90 -15.81
C LEU A 105 17.52 6.72 -16.79
N LYS A 106 16.40 5.98 -16.76
CA LYS A 106 16.13 4.90 -17.74
C LYS A 106 16.07 5.42 -19.17
N ASN A 107 15.47 6.59 -19.39
CA ASN A 107 15.40 7.22 -20.71
C ASN A 107 16.78 7.68 -21.22
N LYS A 108 17.63 8.23 -20.34
CA LYS A 108 19.02 8.58 -20.69
C LYS A 108 19.80 7.36 -21.19
N ILE A 109 19.69 6.23 -20.50
CA ILE A 109 20.33 4.96 -20.91
C ILE A 109 19.85 4.50 -22.30
N LYS A 110 18.58 4.75 -22.65
CA LYS A 110 17.99 4.28 -23.91
C LYS A 110 18.37 5.15 -25.11
N ASN A 111 18.53 6.46 -24.92
CA ASN A 111 18.59 7.44 -26.01
C ASN A 111 20.01 7.92 -26.35
N GLU A 112 20.98 7.73 -25.46
CA GLU A 112 22.34 8.26 -25.63
C GLU A 112 23.34 7.14 -25.96
N SER A 113 24.31 7.43 -26.84
CA SER A 113 25.49 6.60 -27.13
C SER A 113 26.48 6.63 -25.97
N ILE A 114 26.03 6.20 -24.79
CA ILE A 114 26.80 6.22 -23.54
C ILE A 114 27.85 5.09 -23.57
N SER A 115 29.05 5.37 -23.08
CA SER A 115 30.08 4.34 -22.89
C SER A 115 29.59 3.24 -21.94
N GLU A 116 30.05 2.00 -22.12
CA GLU A 116 29.59 0.87 -21.31
C GLU A 116 29.82 1.07 -19.80
N ASN A 117 30.92 1.74 -19.43
CA ASN A 117 31.23 2.07 -18.04
C ASN A 117 30.21 3.04 -17.42
N ASN A 118 29.84 4.12 -18.13
CA ASN A 118 28.86 5.09 -17.64
C ASN A 118 27.45 4.47 -17.57
N LYS A 119 27.14 3.55 -18.48
CA LYS A 119 25.87 2.81 -18.47
C LYS A 119 25.76 1.90 -17.23
N GLN A 120 26.86 1.25 -16.83
CA GLN A 120 26.88 0.44 -15.61
C GLN A 120 26.68 1.28 -14.35
N GLU A 121 27.32 2.46 -14.27
CA GLU A 121 27.15 3.37 -13.13
C GLU A 121 25.71 3.86 -13.02
N LEU A 122 25.08 4.26 -14.13
CA LEU A 122 23.68 4.68 -14.15
C LEU A 122 22.73 3.56 -13.73
N LYS A 123 22.97 2.32 -14.16
CA LYS A 123 22.17 1.15 -13.71
C LYS A 123 22.24 0.97 -12.20
N LYS A 124 23.43 1.05 -11.61
CA LYS A 124 23.61 0.96 -10.16
C LYS A 124 22.87 2.08 -9.41
N THR A 125 22.89 3.30 -9.95
CA THR A 125 22.12 4.43 -9.40
C THR A 125 20.61 4.16 -9.45
N ILE A 126 20.11 3.62 -10.57
CA ILE A 126 18.70 3.23 -10.72
C ILE A 126 18.31 2.16 -9.70
N GLU A 127 19.13 1.11 -9.53
CA GLU A 127 18.90 0.05 -8.54
C GLU A 127 18.84 0.61 -7.11
N ASN A 128 19.74 1.53 -6.76
CA ASN A 128 19.73 2.19 -5.45
C ASN A 128 18.46 3.03 -5.24
N LEU A 129 18.01 3.76 -6.26
CA LEU A 129 16.78 4.54 -6.19
C LEU A 129 15.53 3.66 -6.10
N GLU A 130 15.50 2.54 -6.83
CA GLU A 130 14.42 1.55 -6.75
C GLU A 130 14.36 0.94 -5.34
N SER A 131 15.51 0.59 -4.77
CA SER A 131 15.62 0.10 -3.39
C SER A 131 15.10 1.15 -2.39
N LYS A 132 15.53 2.41 -2.51
CA LYS A 132 15.08 3.52 -1.67
C LYS A 132 13.57 3.74 -1.78
N ARG A 133 13.01 3.69 -2.99
CA ARG A 133 11.55 3.81 -3.22
C ARG A 133 10.79 2.67 -2.55
N ASN A 134 11.26 1.44 -2.69
CA ASN A 134 10.63 0.28 -2.06
C ASN A 134 10.73 0.35 -0.53
N GLN A 135 11.85 0.86 -0.01
CA GLN A 135 12.01 1.11 1.41
C GLN A 135 10.98 2.13 1.93
N GLN A 136 10.79 3.27 1.25
CA GLN A 136 9.77 4.27 1.65
C GLN A 136 8.37 3.66 1.78
N LEU A 137 8.05 2.68 0.94
CA LEU A 137 6.76 2.00 0.96
C LEU A 137 6.61 1.03 2.15
N ASN A 138 7.71 0.48 2.65
CA ASN A 138 7.74 -0.52 3.72
C ASN A 138 8.04 0.07 5.10
N ASP A 139 8.64 1.26 5.18
CA ASP A 139 9.11 1.88 6.42
C ASP A 139 8.02 1.93 7.50
N TYR A 140 6.78 2.30 7.13
CA TYR A 140 5.64 2.32 8.07
C TYR A 140 5.43 0.96 8.73
N PHE A 141 5.36 -0.12 7.95
CA PHE A 141 5.07 -1.45 8.49
C PHE A 141 6.25 -2.03 9.27
N ILE A 142 7.48 -1.67 8.90
CA ILE A 142 8.70 -2.01 9.65
C ILE A 142 8.67 -1.30 11.01
N ASN A 143 8.40 0.00 11.04
CA ASN A 143 8.34 0.78 12.28
C ASN A 143 7.19 0.31 13.18
N LEU A 144 6.02 0.03 12.60
CA LEU A 144 4.89 -0.55 13.32
C LEU A 144 5.28 -1.86 14.02
N SER A 145 6.08 -2.71 13.37
CA SER A 145 6.51 -3.99 13.95
C SER A 145 7.37 -3.86 15.22
N GLN A 146 7.93 -2.67 15.47
CA GLN A 146 8.74 -2.40 16.67
C GLN A 146 7.87 -2.13 17.90
N ASN A 147 6.57 -1.86 17.73
CA ASN A 147 5.63 -1.66 18.83
C ASN A 147 4.51 -2.71 18.76
N LEU A 148 4.57 -3.69 19.67
CA LEU A 148 3.65 -4.81 19.69
C LEU A 148 2.19 -4.39 19.87
N ASP A 149 1.91 -3.41 20.74
CA ASP A 149 0.54 -2.98 21.03
C ASP A 149 -0.11 -2.33 19.80
N ASN A 150 0.63 -1.42 19.15
CA ASN A 150 0.17 -0.78 17.92
C ASN A 150 0.01 -1.80 16.78
N LEU A 151 0.96 -2.73 16.65
CA LEU A 151 0.91 -3.80 15.65
C LEU A 151 -0.33 -4.68 15.83
N LEU A 152 -0.59 -5.16 17.06
CA LEU A 152 -1.75 -5.99 17.37
C LEU A 152 -3.05 -5.21 17.20
N PHE A 153 -3.05 -3.93 17.52
CA PHE A 153 -4.24 -3.10 17.33
C PHE A 153 -4.56 -2.92 15.85
N LEU A 154 -3.58 -2.55 15.01
CA LEU A 154 -3.80 -2.46 13.56
C LEU A 154 -4.21 -3.81 12.97
N LYS A 155 -3.59 -4.91 13.41
CA LYS A 155 -3.99 -6.27 13.00
C LYS A 155 -5.47 -6.50 13.27
N ASN A 156 -5.96 -6.19 14.47
CA ASN A 156 -7.37 -6.35 14.83
C ASN A 156 -8.28 -5.50 13.93
N LEU A 157 -7.92 -4.23 13.68
CA LEU A 157 -8.71 -3.37 12.80
C LEU A 157 -8.79 -3.93 11.37
N LEU A 158 -7.65 -4.36 10.82
CA LEU A 158 -7.58 -4.93 9.48
C LEU A 158 -8.37 -6.25 9.37
N GLU A 159 -8.28 -7.12 10.37
CA GLU A 159 -9.05 -8.38 10.39
C GLU A 159 -10.55 -8.08 10.35
N ARG A 160 -11.03 -7.12 11.15
CA ARG A 160 -12.44 -6.73 11.18
C ARG A 160 -12.89 -6.12 9.86
N VAL A 161 -12.08 -5.22 9.29
CA VAL A 161 -12.33 -4.63 7.97
C VAL A 161 -12.43 -5.71 6.89
N LEU A 162 -11.48 -6.65 6.83
CA LEU A 162 -11.47 -7.71 5.82
C LEU A 162 -12.61 -8.70 6.02
N VAL A 163 -13.00 -9.01 7.27
CA VAL A 163 -14.18 -9.84 7.56
C VAL A 163 -15.46 -9.16 7.08
N TYR A 164 -15.63 -7.86 7.34
CA TYR A 164 -16.80 -7.11 6.86
C TYR A 164 -16.78 -6.97 5.34
N ALA A 165 -15.61 -6.71 4.74
CA ALA A 165 -15.46 -6.64 3.29
C ALA A 165 -15.84 -7.97 2.64
N ARG A 166 -15.48 -9.10 3.26
CA ARG A 166 -15.91 -10.43 2.80
C ARG A 166 -17.44 -10.59 2.82
N TYR A 167 -18.13 -10.08 3.83
CA TYR A 167 -19.59 -10.10 3.86
C TYR A 167 -20.20 -9.21 2.77
N HIS A 168 -19.67 -8.01 2.57
CA HIS A 168 -20.10 -7.12 1.48
C HIS A 168 -19.88 -7.75 0.10
N ALA A 169 -18.72 -8.37 -0.14
CA ALA A 169 -18.40 -9.04 -1.39
C ALA A 169 -19.36 -10.21 -1.67
N LYS A 170 -19.72 -11.00 -0.65
CA LYS A 170 -20.71 -12.07 -0.78
C LYS A 170 -22.09 -11.53 -1.15
N ALA A 171 -22.53 -10.46 -0.48
CA ALA A 171 -23.84 -9.86 -0.74
C ALA A 171 -23.97 -9.18 -2.12
N MET A 172 -22.85 -8.88 -2.80
CA MET A 172 -22.85 -8.34 -4.16
C MET A 172 -22.77 -9.43 -5.25
N GLU A 173 -22.45 -10.68 -4.88
CA GLU A 173 -22.44 -11.83 -5.80
C GLU A 173 -23.84 -12.48 -5.92
N ASP A 174 -24.74 -12.20 -4.97
CA ASP A 174 -26.16 -12.60 -4.96
C ASP A 174 -27.04 -11.58 -5.70
#